data_AF-A0A7S0GAX9-F1
#
_entry.id   AF-A0A7S0GAX9-F1
#
_cell.length_a   1.000
_cell.length_b   1.000
_cell.length_c   1.000
_cell.angle_alpha   90.00
_cell.angle_beta   90.00
_cell.angle_gamma   90.00
#
_symmetry.space_group_name_H-M   'P 1'
#
loop_
_entity.id
_entity.type
_entity.pdbx_description
1 polymer ?
#
loop_
_entity_poly.entity_id
_entity_poly.type
_entity_poly.pdbx_seq_one_letter_code
_entity_poly.pdbx_strand_id
1 'polypeptide(L)'
;MSLIETMKKYKPTILLGLTAVGELFTKDLISEMALNCERPIIFPLSNPTHKAECTAEQAYEWTDGKCIFASGSPFDPVTLKDGRTFYPTQCNNMFVFPGLGLGVTLCGAQTVTDKMLYVAAEALANHVSDEELQAGKVFPNVGTIRDVSHKVACAVVREAAR
;
A
#
# COMPACT_ATOMS: atom_id res chain seq x y z
N MET A 1 20.29 7.92 16.81
CA MET A 1 18.97 7.45 17.23
C MET A 1 18.62 6.25 16.35
N SER A 2 18.34 5.11 16.95
CA SER A 2 17.93 3.89 16.24
C SER A 2 16.48 3.96 15.77
N LEU A 3 16.06 3.02 14.92
CA LEU A 3 14.69 2.97 14.42
C LEU A 3 13.69 2.71 15.56
N ILE A 4 14.03 1.85 16.52
CA ILE A 4 13.16 1.58 17.69
C ILE A 4 13.08 2.77 18.65
N GLU A 5 14.17 3.53 18.83
CA GLU A 5 14.13 4.78 19.60
C GLU A 5 13.24 5.83 18.92
N THR A 6 13.30 5.90 17.59
CA THR A 6 12.43 6.77 16.79
C THR A 6 10.96 6.39 16.95
N MET A 7 10.65 5.08 16.91
CA MET A 7 9.31 4.54 17.08
C MET A 7 8.72 4.91 18.45
N LYS A 8 9.48 4.67 19.53
CA LYS A 8 9.08 4.99 20.91
C LYS A 8 8.88 6.48 21.14
N LYS A 9 9.75 7.31 20.53
CA LYS A 9 9.73 8.77 20.72
C LYS A 9 8.55 9.44 20.01
N TYR A 10 8.36 9.11 18.73
CA TYR A 10 7.40 9.83 17.88
C TYR A 10 6.07 9.11 17.72
N LYS A 11 5.99 7.82 18.06
CA LYS A 11 4.77 7.02 18.03
C LYS A 11 4.01 7.14 16.70
N PRO A 12 4.67 6.93 15.55
CA PRO A 12 4.03 7.07 14.26
C PRO A 12 2.90 6.04 14.11
N THR A 13 1.87 6.43 13.37
CA THR A 13 0.74 5.55 13.02
C THR A 13 0.95 4.84 11.68
N ILE A 14 1.93 5.28 10.89
CA ILE A 14 2.26 4.76 9.56
C ILE A 14 3.75 4.45 9.50
N LEU A 15 4.10 3.26 9.01
CA LEU A 15 5.46 2.83 8.74
C LEU A 15 5.56 2.33 7.30
N LEU A 16 6.34 3.06 6.49
CA LEU A 16 6.58 2.77 5.08
C LEU A 16 8.02 2.28 4.88
N GLY A 17 8.18 1.11 4.25
CA GLY A 17 9.46 0.50 3.95
C GLY A 17 9.81 0.69 2.48
N LEU A 18 10.88 1.43 2.20
CA LEU A 18 11.34 1.77 0.85
C LEU A 18 12.87 1.61 0.73
N THR A 19 13.47 0.74 1.55
CA THR A 19 14.93 0.70 1.73
C THR A 19 15.64 -0.42 0.96
N ALA A 20 14.89 -1.39 0.44
CA ALA A 20 15.40 -2.66 -0.09
C ALA A 20 16.27 -3.44 0.91
N VAL A 21 16.04 -3.25 2.21
CA VAL A 21 16.66 -4.00 3.31
C VAL A 21 15.59 -4.91 3.92
N GLY A 22 15.69 -6.21 3.60
CA GLY A 22 14.80 -7.22 4.15
C GLY A 22 14.94 -7.32 5.68
N GLU A 23 13.86 -7.73 6.34
CA GLU A 23 13.78 -7.95 7.80
C GLU A 23 14.05 -6.71 8.66
N LEU A 24 14.08 -5.51 8.06
CA LEU A 24 14.29 -4.25 8.77
C LEU A 24 13.17 -3.94 9.78
N PHE A 25 11.94 -4.35 9.47
CA PHE A 25 10.80 -4.19 10.39
C PHE A 25 10.77 -5.38 11.33
N THR A 26 11.50 -5.27 12.43
CA THR A 26 11.61 -6.31 13.44
C THR A 26 10.33 -6.44 14.29
N LYS A 27 10.21 -7.56 15.01
CA LYS A 27 9.11 -7.78 15.95
C LYS A 27 8.96 -6.67 16.98
N ASP A 28 10.07 -6.18 17.53
CA ASP A 28 10.04 -5.11 18.53
C ASP A 28 9.49 -3.80 17.94
N LEU A 29 9.85 -3.49 16.69
CA LEU A 29 9.34 -2.30 16.00
C LEU A 29 7.85 -2.38 15.73
N ILE A 30 7.38 -3.49 15.17
CA ILE A 30 5.97 -3.69 14.83
C ILE A 30 5.11 -3.78 16.09
N SER A 31 5.59 -4.47 17.14
CA SER A 31 4.90 -4.56 18.43
C SER A 31 4.80 -3.18 19.09
N GLU A 32 5.87 -2.37 19.05
CA GLU A 32 5.84 -1.01 19.56
C GLU A 32 4.82 -0.13 18.82
N MET A 33 4.70 -0.28 17.49
CA MET A 33 3.62 0.40 16.74
C MET A 33 2.24 -0.03 17.21
N ALA A 34 2.00 -1.33 17.36
CA ALA A 34 0.71 -1.87 17.79
C ALA A 34 0.32 -1.48 19.23
N LEU A 35 1.30 -1.15 20.08
CA LEU A 35 1.05 -0.58 21.41
C LEU A 35 0.60 0.88 21.35
N ASN A 36 1.12 1.65 20.39
CA ASN A 36 0.87 3.09 20.30
C ASN A 36 -0.27 3.47 19.35
N CYS A 37 -0.70 2.56 18.47
CA CYS A 37 -1.75 2.78 17.48
C CYS A 37 -2.67 1.56 17.42
N GLU A 38 -3.98 1.77 17.51
CA GLU A 38 -4.98 0.69 17.47
C GLU A 38 -4.99 -0.04 16.12
N ARG A 39 -4.77 0.68 15.02
CA ARG A 39 -4.74 0.15 13.65
C ARG A 39 -3.56 0.74 12.86
N PRO A 40 -2.32 0.30 13.12
CA PRO A 40 -1.14 0.86 12.47
C PRO A 40 -1.08 0.48 10.99
N ILE A 41 -0.69 1.42 10.13
CA ILE A 41 -0.39 1.14 8.72
C ILE A 41 1.06 0.67 8.61
N ILE A 42 1.26 -0.54 8.09
CA ILE A 42 2.60 -1.15 7.94
C ILE A 42 2.76 -1.61 6.50
N PHE A 43 3.51 -0.84 5.71
CA PHE A 43 3.70 -1.10 4.28
C PHE A 43 5.17 -1.41 3.95
N PRO A 44 5.57 -2.69 3.88
CA PRO A 44 6.87 -3.09 3.32
C PRO A 44 6.81 -3.05 1.78
N LEU A 45 7.22 -1.94 1.18
CA LEU A 45 7.07 -1.68 -0.26
C LEU A 45 8.28 -2.11 -1.09
N SER A 46 9.35 -2.57 -0.45
CA SER A 46 10.55 -3.03 -1.15
C SER A 46 10.28 -4.30 -1.97
N ASN A 47 10.84 -4.32 -3.18
CA ASN A 47 10.76 -5.43 -4.12
C ASN A 47 12.17 -5.98 -4.40
N PRO A 48 12.31 -7.28 -4.76
CA PRO A 48 11.29 -8.34 -4.74
C PRO A 48 11.02 -8.86 -3.31
N THR A 49 10.24 -9.93 -3.13
CA THR A 49 9.78 -10.43 -1.82
C THR A 49 10.87 -10.57 -0.75
N HIS A 50 12.07 -11.06 -1.09
CA HIS A 50 13.16 -11.22 -0.11
C HIS A 50 13.78 -9.88 0.36
N LYS A 51 13.38 -8.76 -0.24
CA LYS A 51 13.76 -7.39 0.15
C LYS A 51 12.67 -6.68 0.93
N ALA A 52 11.49 -7.26 1.07
CA ALA A 52 10.41 -6.69 1.87
C ALA A 52 10.85 -6.55 3.33
N GLU A 53 10.57 -5.40 3.95
CA GLU A 53 11.04 -5.08 5.30
C GLU A 53 10.46 -6.02 6.37
N CYS A 54 9.29 -6.62 6.10
CA CYS A 54 8.72 -7.75 6.83
C CYS A 54 7.76 -8.53 5.92
N THR A 55 7.37 -9.73 6.33
CA THR A 55 6.30 -10.50 5.66
C THR A 55 4.92 -10.10 6.17
N ALA A 56 3.88 -10.44 5.40
CA ALA A 56 2.49 -10.29 5.85
C ALA A 56 2.21 -11.08 7.14
N GLU A 57 2.73 -12.32 7.23
CA GLU A 57 2.57 -13.18 8.41
C GLU A 57 3.14 -12.50 9.66
N GLN A 58 4.38 -12.00 9.58
CA GLN A 58 5.03 -11.27 10.66
C GLN A 58 4.22 -10.03 11.08
N ALA A 59 3.77 -9.23 10.12
CA ALA A 59 3.02 -8.00 10.41
C ALA A 59 1.68 -8.30 11.10
N TYR A 60 0.91 -9.29 10.63
CA TYR A 60 -0.37 -9.64 11.25
C TYR A 60 -0.16 -10.32 12.60
N GLU A 61 0.76 -11.27 12.73
CA GLU A 61 1.01 -11.95 14.00
C GLU A 61 1.48 -10.99 15.09
N TRP A 62 2.42 -10.11 14.78
CA TRP A 62 3.02 -9.20 15.78
C TRP A 62 2.11 -8.03 16.13
N THR A 63 1.05 -7.80 15.37
CA THR A 63 0.00 -6.82 15.68
C THR A 63 -1.32 -7.43 16.13
N ASP A 64 -1.40 -8.76 16.28
CA ASP A 64 -2.66 -9.46 16.58
C ASP A 64 -3.80 -9.15 15.57
N GLY A 65 -3.41 -9.06 14.29
CA GLY A 65 -4.31 -8.77 13.17
C GLY A 65 -4.81 -7.32 13.12
N LYS A 66 -4.22 -6.40 13.90
CA LYS A 66 -4.66 -4.99 13.96
C LYS A 66 -4.17 -4.14 12.81
N CYS A 67 -3.02 -4.49 12.22
CA CYS A 67 -2.40 -3.65 11.21
C CYS A 67 -3.21 -3.58 9.91
N ILE A 68 -3.08 -2.45 9.24
CA ILE A 68 -3.44 -2.30 7.83
C ILE A 68 -2.17 -2.59 7.03
N PHE A 69 -2.20 -3.65 6.24
CA PHE A 69 -1.03 -4.15 5.53
C PHE A 69 -1.22 -4.09 4.01
N ALA A 70 -0.20 -3.56 3.33
CA ALA A 70 -0.03 -3.67 1.89
C ALA A 70 1.45 -3.69 1.56
N SER A 71 1.85 -4.46 0.54
CA SER A 71 3.26 -4.68 0.22
C SER A 71 3.58 -4.38 -1.23
N GLY A 72 4.86 -4.20 -1.56
CA GLY A 72 5.30 -4.04 -2.94
C GLY A 72 5.18 -5.34 -3.75
N SER A 73 5.53 -6.47 -3.11
CA SER A 73 5.50 -7.82 -3.67
C SER A 73 4.29 -8.62 -3.15
N PRO A 74 3.80 -9.64 -3.88
CA PRO A 74 2.67 -10.46 -3.45
C PRO A 74 3.02 -11.30 -2.21
N PHE A 75 2.02 -11.49 -1.34
CA PHE A 75 2.01 -12.47 -0.25
C PHE A 75 0.71 -13.26 -0.28
N ASP A 76 0.78 -14.52 0.15
CA ASP A 76 -0.38 -15.38 0.30
C ASP A 76 -1.30 -14.92 1.46
N PRO A 77 -2.57 -15.35 1.49
CA PRO A 77 -3.45 -15.10 2.63
C PRO A 77 -2.86 -15.65 3.94
N VAL A 78 -3.04 -14.91 5.03
CA VAL A 78 -2.52 -15.25 6.36
C VAL A 78 -3.69 -15.60 7.27
N THR A 79 -3.65 -16.79 7.88
CA THR A 79 -4.65 -17.19 8.89
C THR A 79 -4.00 -17.22 10.26
N LEU A 80 -4.51 -16.41 11.19
CA LEU A 80 -4.02 -16.37 12.57
C LEU A 80 -4.53 -17.57 13.38
N LYS A 81 -3.92 -17.79 14.54
CA LYS A 81 -4.26 -18.91 15.45
C LYS A 81 -5.70 -18.87 15.97
N ASP A 82 -6.33 -17.70 15.99
CA ASP A 82 -7.73 -17.52 16.38
C ASP A 82 -8.73 -17.76 15.24
N GLY A 83 -8.23 -18.11 14.04
CA GLY A 83 -9.04 -18.43 12.86
C GLY A 83 -9.36 -17.26 11.95
N ARG A 84 -8.94 -16.02 12.28
CA ARG A 84 -9.10 -14.87 11.36
C ARG A 84 -8.16 -15.01 10.16
N THR A 85 -8.69 -14.87 8.94
CA THR A 85 -7.92 -14.87 7.69
C THR A 85 -7.84 -13.47 7.09
N PHE A 86 -6.63 -13.04 6.74
CA PHE A 86 -6.32 -11.76 6.13
C PHE A 86 -5.79 -11.95 4.71
N TYR A 87 -6.14 -11.03 3.82
CA TYR A 87 -5.77 -11.07 2.41
C TYR A 87 -4.91 -9.84 2.08
N PRO A 88 -3.57 -9.94 2.13
CA PRO A 88 -2.68 -8.85 1.80
C PRO A 88 -2.97 -8.26 0.42
N THR A 89 -2.88 -6.94 0.32
CA THR A 89 -3.00 -6.23 -0.97
C THR A 89 -1.65 -5.68 -1.41
N GLN A 90 -1.51 -5.38 -2.71
CA GLN A 90 -0.26 -4.86 -3.24
C GLN A 90 -0.34 -3.35 -3.45
N CYS A 91 0.53 -2.62 -2.76
CA CYS A 91 0.79 -1.21 -3.01
C CYS A 91 1.89 -1.11 -4.08
N ASN A 92 1.51 -1.24 -5.35
CA ASN A 92 2.46 -1.34 -6.45
C ASN A 92 2.13 -0.33 -7.57
N ASN A 93 3.18 0.22 -8.19
CA ASN A 93 3.06 1.21 -9.26
C ASN A 93 2.33 0.68 -10.51
N MET A 94 2.17 -0.64 -10.65
CA MET A 94 1.38 -1.27 -11.71
C MET A 94 -0.06 -0.75 -11.77
N PHE A 95 -0.62 -0.27 -10.66
CA PHE A 95 -1.96 0.31 -10.63
C PHE A 95 -2.04 1.73 -11.20
N VAL A 96 -0.91 2.44 -11.29
CA VAL A 96 -0.87 3.86 -11.69
C VAL A 96 -0.24 4.03 -13.07
N PHE A 97 0.95 3.45 -13.31
CA PHE A 97 1.74 3.75 -14.51
C PHE A 97 1.03 3.46 -15.82
N PRO A 98 0.30 2.33 -16.01
CA PRO A 98 -0.41 2.07 -17.26
C PRO A 98 -1.52 3.09 -17.54
N GLY A 99 -2.34 3.42 -16.52
CA GLY A 99 -3.42 4.40 -16.65
C GLY A 99 -2.90 5.82 -16.84
N LEU A 100 -1.87 6.20 -16.09
CA LEU A 100 -1.20 7.50 -16.22
C LEU A 100 -0.60 7.66 -17.62
N GLY A 101 0.16 6.67 -18.09
CA GLY A 101 0.77 6.69 -19.43
C GLY A 101 -0.28 6.74 -20.54
N LEU A 102 -1.36 5.97 -20.43
CA LEU A 102 -2.47 6.04 -21.36
C LEU A 102 -3.12 7.43 -21.36
N GLY A 103 -3.40 7.99 -20.18
CA GLY A 103 -4.03 9.30 -20.05
C GLY A 103 -3.19 10.42 -20.66
N VAL A 104 -1.90 10.48 -20.31
CA VAL A 104 -0.92 11.43 -20.86
C VAL A 104 -0.82 11.33 -22.38
N THR A 105 -0.78 10.10 -22.91
CA THR A 105 -0.71 9.86 -24.36
C THR A 105 -1.97 10.36 -25.07
N LEU A 106 -3.15 10.07 -24.52
CA LEU A 106 -4.43 10.45 -25.14
C LEU A 106 -4.70 11.96 -25.11
N CYS A 107 -4.31 12.65 -24.04
CA CYS A 107 -4.48 14.11 -23.96
C CYS A 107 -3.33 14.90 -24.60
N GLY A 108 -2.27 14.22 -25.07
CA GLY A 108 -1.11 14.88 -25.67
C GLY A 108 -0.32 15.74 -24.68
N ALA A 109 -0.36 15.42 -23.39
CA ALA A 109 0.36 16.19 -22.37
C ALA A 109 1.88 16.06 -22.57
N GLN A 110 2.58 17.20 -22.57
CA GLN A 110 4.04 17.24 -22.72
C GLN A 110 4.78 16.99 -21.40
N THR A 111 4.11 17.25 -20.27
CA THR A 111 4.67 17.13 -18.93
C THR A 111 3.64 16.51 -18.00
N VAL A 112 4.08 15.58 -17.16
CA VAL A 112 3.28 15.04 -16.06
C VAL A 112 3.40 15.96 -14.85
N THR A 113 2.29 16.48 -14.36
CA THR A 113 2.26 17.38 -13.19
C THR A 113 1.96 16.62 -11.90
N ASP A 114 2.31 17.20 -10.75
CA ASP A 114 1.96 16.64 -9.44
C ASP A 114 0.44 16.46 -9.27
N LYS A 115 -0.37 17.34 -9.87
CA LYS A 115 -1.82 17.21 -9.87
C LYS A 115 -2.30 16.00 -10.65
N MET A 116 -1.69 15.69 -11.80
CA MET A 116 -1.98 14.47 -12.55
C MET A 116 -1.67 13.21 -11.73
N LEU A 117 -0.55 13.22 -10.99
CA LEU A 117 -0.21 12.12 -10.07
C LEU A 117 -1.20 12.01 -8.91
N TYR A 118 -1.62 13.14 -8.35
CA TYR A 118 -2.60 13.19 -7.27
C TYR A 118 -3.96 12.62 -7.71
N VAL A 119 -4.51 13.08 -8.84
CA VAL A 119 -5.81 12.56 -9.32
C VAL A 119 -5.72 11.10 -9.77
N ALA A 120 -4.54 10.63 -10.20
CA ALA A 120 -4.31 9.22 -10.48
C ALA A 120 -4.37 8.38 -9.19
N ALA A 121 -3.73 8.83 -8.11
CA ALA A 121 -3.81 8.19 -6.80
C ALA A 121 -5.23 8.22 -6.22
N GLU A 122 -5.95 9.33 -6.37
CA GLU A 122 -7.35 9.46 -5.95
C GLU A 122 -8.26 8.52 -6.76
N ALA A 123 -8.08 8.42 -8.08
CA ALA A 123 -8.84 7.50 -8.92
C ALA A 123 -8.60 6.03 -8.56
N LEU A 124 -7.37 5.67 -8.15
CA LEU A 124 -7.04 4.35 -7.62
C LEU A 124 -7.74 4.10 -6.28
N ALA A 125 -7.63 5.03 -5.33
CA ALA A 125 -8.24 4.91 -4.01
C ALA A 125 -9.77 4.73 -4.10
N ASN A 126 -10.42 5.52 -4.97
CA ASN A 126 -11.87 5.46 -5.21
C ASN A 126 -12.34 4.20 -5.94
N HIS A 127 -11.42 3.33 -6.39
CA HIS A 127 -11.79 2.03 -7.00
C HIS A 127 -12.00 0.95 -5.94
N VAL A 128 -11.40 1.09 -4.75
CA VAL A 128 -11.57 0.11 -3.67
C VAL A 128 -12.96 0.31 -3.06
N SER A 129 -13.76 -0.76 -3.03
CA SER A 129 -15.13 -0.66 -2.51
C SER A 129 -15.16 -0.60 -0.98
N ASP A 130 -16.26 -0.12 -0.40
CA ASP A 130 -16.44 -0.12 1.06
C ASP A 130 -16.39 -1.55 1.64
N GLU A 131 -16.89 -2.55 0.90
CA GLU A 131 -16.81 -3.96 1.29
C GLU A 131 -15.36 -4.47 1.28
N GLU A 132 -14.55 -4.08 0.28
CA GLU A 132 -13.13 -4.41 0.23
C GLU A 132 -12.37 -3.75 1.40
N LEU A 133 -12.65 -2.48 1.68
CA LEU A 133 -12.06 -1.76 2.82
C LEU A 133 -12.43 -2.40 4.16
N GLN A 134 -13.70 -2.79 4.34
CA GLN A 134 -14.17 -3.52 5.52
C GLN A 134 -13.51 -4.89 5.66
N ALA A 135 -13.18 -5.55 4.55
CA ALA A 135 -12.40 -6.78 4.52
C ALA A 135 -10.88 -6.56 4.70
N GLY A 136 -10.44 -5.33 4.96
CA GLY A 136 -9.03 -4.98 5.21
C GLY A 136 -8.18 -4.80 3.95
N LYS A 137 -8.80 -4.77 2.77
CA LYS A 137 -8.11 -4.53 1.49
C LYS A 137 -8.02 -3.03 1.23
N VAL A 138 -6.79 -2.51 1.08
CA VAL A 138 -6.55 -1.07 0.85
C VAL A 138 -6.04 -0.76 -0.55
N PHE A 139 -5.81 -1.79 -1.37
CA PHE A 139 -5.59 -1.69 -2.81
C PHE A 139 -6.49 -2.70 -3.53
N PRO A 140 -6.91 -2.41 -4.78
CA PRO A 140 -7.84 -3.26 -5.49
C PRO A 140 -7.20 -4.58 -5.92
N ASN A 141 -8.04 -5.55 -6.28
CA ASN A 141 -7.58 -6.81 -6.82
C ASN A 141 -6.82 -6.61 -8.15
N VAL A 142 -5.66 -7.25 -8.32
CA VAL A 142 -4.89 -7.22 -9.56
C VAL A 142 -5.71 -7.71 -10.78
N GLY A 143 -6.70 -8.57 -10.57
CA GLY A 143 -7.64 -8.99 -11.61
C GLY A 143 -8.45 -7.84 -12.24
N THR A 144 -8.66 -6.73 -11.53
CA THR A 144 -9.39 -5.54 -12.04
C THR A 144 -8.46 -4.45 -12.60
N ILE A 145 -7.16 -4.75 -12.76
CA ILE A 145 -6.12 -3.77 -13.15
C ILE A 145 -6.44 -2.97 -14.42
N ARG A 146 -7.17 -3.57 -15.38
CA ARG A 146 -7.58 -2.89 -16.62
C ARG A 146 -8.61 -1.80 -16.35
N ASP A 147 -9.58 -2.06 -15.48
CA ASP A 147 -10.61 -1.10 -15.10
C ASP A 147 -10.01 0.03 -14.26
N VAL A 148 -9.10 -0.31 -13.33
CA VAL A 148 -8.30 0.67 -12.60
C VAL A 148 -7.53 1.58 -13.55
N SER A 149 -6.80 1.00 -14.51
CA SER A 149 -6.02 1.76 -15.50
C SER A 149 -6.90 2.69 -16.33
N HIS A 150 -8.09 2.24 -16.71
CA HIS A 150 -9.06 3.06 -17.42
C HIS A 150 -9.53 4.25 -16.57
N LYS A 151 -9.89 4.03 -15.30
CA LYS A 151 -10.32 5.09 -14.39
C LYS A 151 -9.21 6.12 -14.14
N VAL A 152 -7.98 5.65 -13.91
CA VAL A 152 -6.80 6.50 -13.77
C VAL A 152 -6.57 7.34 -15.03
N ALA A 153 -6.61 6.73 -16.21
CA ALA A 153 -6.45 7.45 -17.48
C ALA A 153 -7.50 8.54 -17.66
N CYS A 154 -8.78 8.24 -17.39
CA CYS A 154 -9.85 9.24 -17.45
C CYS A 154 -9.63 10.40 -16.47
N ALA A 155 -9.17 10.14 -15.24
CA ALA A 155 -8.88 11.19 -14.27
C ALA A 155 -7.75 12.10 -14.74
N VAL A 156 -6.67 11.51 -15.26
CA VAL A 156 -5.51 12.24 -15.81
C VAL A 156 -5.91 13.11 -17.00
N VAL A 157 -6.69 12.57 -17.95
CA VAL A 157 -7.17 13.34 -19.12
C VAL A 157 -8.04 14.52 -18.68
N ARG A 158 -8.92 14.33 -17.67
CA ARG A 158 -9.75 15.42 -17.14
C ARG A 158 -8.92 16.50 -16.47
N GLU A 159 -7.91 16.13 -15.70
CA GLU A 159 -7.02 17.10 -15.05
C GLU A 159 -6.16 17.85 -16.07
N ALA A 160 -5.74 17.21 -17.17
CA ALA A 160 -5.01 17.86 -18.25
C ALA A 160 -5.81 18.96 -18.96
N ALA A 161 -7.14 18.86 -18.94
CA ALA A 161 -8.05 19.79 -19.62
C ALA A 161 -8.51 20.97 -18.74
N ARG A 162 -8.05 21.04 -17.49
CA ARG A 162 -8.35 22.13 -16.55
C ARG A 162 -7.32 23.25 -16.66
#